data_AF-A0A7Y9ZIU8-F1
#
_entry.id   AF-A0A7Y9ZIU8-F1
#
_cell.length_a   1.000
_cell.length_b   1.000
_cell.length_c   1.000
_cell.angle_alpha   90.00
_cell.angle_beta   90.00
_cell.angle_gamma   90.00
#
_symmetry.space_group_name_H-M   'P 1'
#
loop_
_entity.id
_entity.type
_entity.pdbx_description
1 polymer ?
#
loop_
_entity_poly.entity_id
_entity_poly.type
_entity_poly.pdbx_seq_one_letter_code
_entity_poly.pdbx_strand_id
1 'polypeptide(L)'
;MACCAAIALVIGVLRSAWFRVVPGARPVEAGFAPPARRPLGAGPLVATAPPAATLSRGRRGTAGLLAGIAAGTLLYAVAVAALLATPATRALDGAWSLRATGLAVVAAAATLGSLRTRQDGADRSWALAGAAAAWTELGLVDMHVLGLFEFRTAPVLLDVLFHGSGLLVLAVLVPRLLRRRPSLHPSTKAASA
;
A
#
# COMPACT_ATOMS: atom_id res chain seq x y z
N MET A 1 -6.08 -3.91 -22.82
CA MET A 1 -7.32 -4.57 -22.33
C MET A 1 -7.09 -5.27 -20.99
N ALA A 2 -6.17 -6.23 -20.86
CA ALA A 2 -5.89 -6.93 -19.59
C ALA A 2 -5.35 -5.99 -18.48
N CYS A 3 -4.42 -5.09 -18.81
CA CYS A 3 -3.93 -4.06 -17.88
C CYS A 3 -5.03 -3.13 -17.36
N CYS A 4 -5.98 -2.73 -18.22
CA CYS A 4 -7.12 -1.91 -17.83
C CYS A 4 -8.06 -2.67 -16.88
N ALA A 5 -8.28 -3.97 -17.11
CA ALA A 5 -9.06 -4.82 -16.22
C ALA A 5 -8.34 -5.02 -14.87
N ALA A 6 -7.02 -5.18 -14.87
CA ALA A 6 -6.21 -5.25 -13.65
C ALA A 6 -6.28 -3.94 -12.86
N ILE A 7 -6.16 -2.78 -13.52
CA ILE A 7 -6.32 -1.46 -12.90
C ILE A 7 -7.74 -1.31 -12.33
N ALA A 8 -8.78 -1.67 -13.08
CA ALA A 8 -10.16 -1.63 -12.61
C ALA A 8 -10.37 -2.54 -11.39
N LEU A 9 -9.76 -3.73 -11.37
CA LEU A 9 -9.78 -4.64 -10.23
C LEU A 9 -9.10 -4.03 -9.01
N VAL A 10 -7.91 -3.44 -9.18
CA VAL A 10 -7.17 -2.76 -8.11
C VAL A 10 -7.99 -1.60 -7.54
N ILE A 11 -8.55 -0.74 -8.40
CA ILE A 11 -9.44 0.35 -7.99
C ILE A 11 -10.65 -0.20 -7.23
N GLY A 12 -11.27 -1.28 -7.71
CA GLY A 12 -12.39 -1.94 -7.06
C GLY A 12 -12.06 -2.48 -5.66
N VAL A 13 -10.89 -3.13 -5.51
CA VAL A 13 -10.41 -3.66 -4.24
C VAL A 13 -10.08 -2.53 -3.26
N LEU A 14 -9.37 -1.49 -3.70
CA LEU A 14 -9.05 -0.32 -2.89
C LEU A 14 -10.33 0.38 -2.42
N ARG A 15 -11.29 0.58 -3.33
CA ARG A 15 -12.59 1.18 -3.02
C ARG A 15 -13.39 0.33 -2.02
N SER A 16 -13.40 -0.99 -2.19
CA SER A 16 -14.04 -1.92 -1.25
C SER A 16 -13.40 -1.88 0.14
N ALA A 17 -12.06 -1.90 0.20
CA ALA A 17 -11.31 -1.79 1.44
C ALA A 17 -11.58 -0.44 2.12
N TRP A 18 -11.58 0.66 1.37
CA TRP A 18 -11.89 2.01 1.86
C TRP A 18 -13.26 2.05 2.55
N PHE A 19 -14.32 1.53 1.90
CA PHE A 19 -15.66 1.50 2.48
C PHE A 19 -15.81 0.57 3.69
N ARG A 20 -14.91 -0.40 3.87
CA ARG A 20 -14.88 -1.23 5.08
C ARG A 20 -14.16 -0.54 6.24
N VAL A 21 -13.19 0.33 5.95
CA VAL A 21 -12.39 1.03 6.96
C VAL A 21 -13.04 2.33 7.43
N VAL A 22 -13.79 3.01 6.56
CA VAL A 22 -14.49 4.26 6.87
C VAL A 22 -16.01 4.04 6.82
N PRO A 23 -16.64 3.64 7.94
CA PRO A 23 -18.11 3.55 8.02
C PRO A 23 -18.71 4.93 7.71
N GLY A 24 -19.59 5.00 6.71
CA GLY A 24 -20.24 6.25 6.27
C GLY A 24 -19.61 6.93 5.04
N ALA A 25 -18.46 6.47 4.55
CA ALA A 25 -17.86 7.01 3.31
C ALA A 25 -18.52 6.49 2.03
N ARG A 26 -19.43 5.50 2.12
CA ARG A 26 -20.21 5.07 0.96
C ARG A 26 -20.99 6.29 0.47
N PRO A 27 -20.89 6.66 -0.82
CA PRO A 27 -21.80 7.64 -1.38
C PRO A 27 -23.19 7.16 -1.04
N VAL A 28 -23.99 8.04 -0.43
CA VAL A 28 -25.41 7.79 -0.25
C VAL A 28 -25.91 7.50 -1.65
N GLU A 29 -26.22 6.23 -1.94
CA GLU A 29 -26.96 5.89 -3.15
C GLU A 29 -28.13 6.86 -3.16
N ALA A 30 -28.31 7.58 -4.27
CA ALA A 30 -29.44 8.48 -4.44
C ALA A 30 -30.71 7.62 -4.41
N GLY A 31 -31.09 7.20 -3.20
CA GLY A 31 -32.38 6.63 -2.92
C GLY A 31 -33.36 7.71 -3.32
N PHE A 32 -34.42 7.28 -4.01
CA PHE A 32 -35.61 8.08 -4.20
C PHE A 32 -35.88 8.91 -2.95
N ALA A 33 -36.00 10.23 -3.13
CA ALA A 33 -36.05 11.19 -2.04
C ALA A 33 -36.96 10.67 -0.91
N PRO A 34 -36.47 10.55 0.33
CA PRO A 34 -37.27 10.01 1.41
C PRO A 34 -38.54 10.86 1.58
N PRO A 35 -39.71 10.24 1.85
CA PRO A 35 -40.95 10.97 2.02
C PRO A 35 -40.80 12.03 3.11
N ALA A 36 -41.15 13.28 2.79
CA ALA A 36 -41.00 14.43 3.66
C ALA A 36 -41.69 14.17 5.02
N ARG A 37 -40.90 14.09 6.10
CA ARG A 37 -41.43 14.05 7.47
C ARG A 37 -41.29 15.42 8.11
N ARG A 38 -42.36 15.87 8.75
CA ARG A 38 -42.41 17.12 9.52
C ARG A 38 -41.54 16.97 10.78
N PRO A 39 -40.62 17.90 11.09
CA PRO A 39 -39.78 17.80 12.27
C PRO A 39 -40.63 17.94 13.55
N LEU A 40 -40.49 16.96 14.44
CA LEU A 40 -40.97 17.02 15.83
C LEU A 40 -39.85 17.57 16.71
N GLY A 41 -40.10 18.71 17.35
CA GLY A 41 -39.49 19.19 18.60
C GLY A 41 -37.96 19.18 18.70
N ALA A 42 -37.34 20.34 18.52
CA ALA A 42 -35.93 20.57 18.84
C ALA A 42 -35.70 20.61 20.36
N GLY A 43 -35.22 19.49 20.93
CA GLY A 43 -34.58 19.47 22.24
C GLY A 43 -33.08 19.79 22.13
N PRO A 44 -32.47 20.40 23.17
CA PRO A 44 -31.06 20.78 23.12
C PRO A 44 -30.15 19.54 23.10
N LEU A 45 -29.45 19.34 21.98
CA LEU A 45 -28.39 18.34 21.85
C LEU A 45 -27.12 18.88 22.51
N VAL A 46 -26.85 18.39 23.72
CA VAL A 46 -25.55 18.58 24.38
C VAL A 46 -24.52 17.74 23.63
N ALA A 47 -23.74 18.38 22.77
CA ALA A 47 -22.62 17.74 22.09
C ALA A 47 -21.43 17.61 23.05
N THR A 48 -21.24 16.42 23.62
CA THR A 48 -19.99 16.06 24.31
C THR A 48 -18.89 15.89 23.27
N ALA A 49 -17.95 16.84 23.24
CA ALA A 49 -16.79 16.76 22.36
C ALA A 49 -15.93 15.53 22.72
N PRO A 50 -15.64 14.63 21.76
CA PRO A 50 -14.79 13.48 22.02
C PRO A 50 -13.37 13.97 22.38
N PRO A 51 -12.69 13.32 23.34
CA PRO A 51 -11.34 13.69 23.72
C PRO A 51 -10.41 13.61 22.50
N ALA A 52 -9.60 14.64 22.31
CA ALA A 52 -8.62 14.72 21.24
C ALA A 52 -7.64 13.54 21.35
N ALA A 53 -7.76 12.56 20.45
CA ALA A 53 -6.84 11.44 20.37
C ALA A 53 -5.45 11.95 19.96
N THR A 54 -4.45 11.75 20.81
CA THR A 54 -3.06 12.12 20.55
C THR A 54 -2.46 11.22 19.45
N LEU A 55 -2.02 11.84 18.34
CA LEU A 55 -1.56 11.20 17.10
C LEU A 55 -0.13 10.60 17.14
N SER A 56 0.36 10.14 18.29
CA SER A 56 1.75 9.66 18.43
C SER A 56 2.03 8.32 17.69
N ARG A 57 1.00 7.62 17.24
CA ARG A 57 1.09 6.25 16.67
C ARG A 57 1.59 6.18 15.21
N GLY A 58 1.51 7.26 14.44
CA GLY A 58 1.83 7.21 13.00
C GLY A 58 3.30 6.94 12.66
N ARG A 59 4.22 7.40 13.51
CA ARG A 59 5.64 7.52 13.14
C ARG A 59 6.37 6.16 12.97
N ARG A 60 5.96 5.12 13.73
CA ARG A 60 6.58 3.78 13.64
C ARG A 60 6.17 3.00 12.39
N GLY A 61 4.92 3.18 11.93
CA GLY A 61 4.43 2.56 10.70
C GLY A 61 5.09 3.12 9.45
N THR A 62 5.26 4.45 9.40
CA THR A 62 5.88 5.14 8.26
C THR A 62 7.32 4.72 8.03
N ALA A 63 8.12 4.59 9.10
CA ALA A 63 9.52 4.16 8.97
C ALA A 63 9.63 2.73 8.41
N GLY A 64 8.80 1.81 8.91
CA GLY A 64 8.73 0.44 8.38
C GLY A 64 8.30 0.43 6.92
N LEU A 65 7.28 1.20 6.55
CA LEU A 65 6.80 1.32 5.17
C LEU A 65 7.89 1.84 4.22
N LEU A 66 8.58 2.93 4.57
CA LEU A 66 9.65 3.51 3.75
C LEU A 66 10.83 2.54 3.58
N ALA A 67 11.25 1.87 4.66
CA ALA A 67 12.28 0.82 4.59
C ALA A 67 11.83 -0.33 3.67
N GLY A 68 10.55 -0.70 3.76
CA GLY A 68 9.91 -1.65 2.86
C GLY A 68 9.98 -1.23 1.39
N ILE A 69 9.59 0.00 1.08
CA ILE A 69 9.63 0.56 -0.28
C ILE A 69 11.06 0.51 -0.84
N ALA A 70 12.05 0.92 -0.04
CA ALA A 70 13.46 0.86 -0.45
C ALA A 70 13.89 -0.59 -0.74
N ALA A 71 13.62 -1.52 0.16
CA ALA A 71 13.95 -2.93 -0.03
C ALA A 71 13.23 -3.55 -1.24
N GLY A 72 11.94 -3.23 -1.43
CA GLY A 72 11.15 -3.68 -2.58
C GLY A 72 11.65 -3.14 -3.90
N THR A 73 12.08 -1.87 -3.93
CA THR A 73 12.70 -1.25 -5.12
C THR A 73 14.01 -1.95 -5.48
N LEU A 74 14.84 -2.27 -4.49
CA LEU A 74 16.09 -3.01 -4.70
C LEU A 74 15.81 -4.42 -5.24
N LEU A 75 14.87 -5.14 -4.60
CA LEU A 75 14.49 -6.49 -5.01
C LEU A 75 13.90 -6.49 -6.44
N TYR A 76 13.08 -5.50 -6.76
CA TYR A 76 12.54 -5.28 -8.10
C TYR A 76 13.67 -5.09 -9.12
N ALA A 77 14.61 -4.18 -8.87
CA ALA A 77 15.73 -3.93 -9.77
C ALA A 77 16.56 -5.20 -10.04
N VAL A 78 16.85 -5.99 -9.00
CA VAL A 78 17.55 -7.27 -9.12
C VAL A 78 16.74 -8.28 -9.93
N ALA A 79 15.43 -8.38 -9.68
CA ALA A 79 14.57 -9.32 -10.38
C ALA A 79 14.44 -8.99 -11.88
N VAL A 80 14.26 -7.71 -12.23
CA VAL A 80 14.20 -7.30 -13.65
C VAL A 80 15.56 -7.51 -14.32
N ALA A 81 16.68 -7.19 -13.65
CA ALA A 81 18.01 -7.48 -14.19
C ALA A 81 18.21 -8.98 -14.47
N ALA A 82 17.77 -9.84 -13.54
CA ALA A 82 17.80 -11.28 -13.74
C ALA A 82 16.89 -11.73 -14.88
N LEU A 83 15.68 -11.17 -14.99
CA LEU A 83 14.75 -11.48 -16.08
C LEU A 83 15.32 -11.08 -17.44
N LEU A 84 15.92 -9.89 -17.56
CA LEU A 84 16.55 -9.40 -18.79
C LEU A 84 17.77 -10.21 -19.21
N ALA A 85 18.41 -10.92 -18.28
CA ALA A 85 19.45 -11.88 -18.61
C ALA A 85 18.91 -13.19 -19.23
N THR A 86 17.58 -13.36 -19.31
CA THR A 86 16.92 -14.52 -19.90
C THR A 86 16.26 -14.19 -21.25
N PRO A 87 16.10 -15.17 -22.16
CA PRO A 87 15.37 -14.96 -23.42
C PRO A 87 13.85 -14.76 -23.22
N ALA A 88 13.34 -14.95 -21.99
CA ALA A 88 11.93 -14.79 -21.67
C ALA A 88 11.48 -13.32 -21.68
N THR A 89 12.42 -12.37 -21.60
CA THR A 89 12.11 -10.95 -21.66
C THR A 89 12.89 -10.23 -22.75
N ARG A 90 12.33 -9.11 -23.19
CA ARG A 90 12.95 -8.20 -24.15
C ARG A 90 13.06 -6.84 -23.50
N ALA A 91 14.27 -6.29 -23.44
CA ALA A 91 14.44 -4.86 -23.19
C ALA A 91 14.02 -4.07 -24.44
N LEU A 92 13.29 -2.99 -24.24
CA LEU A 92 12.91 -2.03 -25.27
C LEU A 92 13.82 -0.79 -25.12
N ASP A 93 14.02 -0.05 -26.22
CA ASP A 93 15.00 1.05 -26.27
C ASP A 93 14.70 2.12 -25.20
N GLY A 94 15.71 2.46 -24.40
CA GLY A 94 15.59 3.46 -23.33
C GLY A 94 16.79 3.49 -22.38
N ALA A 95 16.86 4.52 -21.54
CA ALA A 95 17.93 4.69 -20.53
C ALA A 95 17.78 3.72 -19.33
N TRP A 96 17.59 2.43 -19.62
CA TRP A 96 17.29 1.38 -18.66
C TRP A 96 18.41 1.25 -17.62
N SER A 97 19.66 1.26 -18.06
CA SER A 97 20.83 1.21 -17.19
C SER A 97 20.88 2.41 -16.23
N LEU A 98 20.71 3.63 -16.74
CA LEU A 98 20.77 4.83 -15.92
C LEU A 98 19.67 4.85 -14.84
N ARG A 99 18.46 4.44 -15.21
CA ARG A 99 17.32 4.37 -14.28
C ARG A 99 17.47 3.23 -13.27
N ALA A 100 17.83 2.03 -13.72
CA ALA A 100 18.03 0.87 -12.85
C ALA A 100 19.17 1.13 -11.86
N THR A 101 20.30 1.66 -12.32
CA THR A 101 21.41 2.05 -11.46
C THR A 101 21.02 3.15 -10.48
N GLY A 102 20.32 4.19 -10.95
CA GLY A 102 19.84 5.27 -10.08
C GLY A 102 18.90 4.77 -8.98
N LEU A 103 17.89 3.97 -9.35
CA LEU A 103 16.95 3.36 -8.40
C LEU A 103 17.65 2.41 -7.42
N ALA A 104 18.57 1.58 -7.91
CA ALA A 104 19.33 0.65 -7.06
C ALA A 104 20.22 1.39 -6.07
N VAL A 105 20.90 2.46 -6.48
CA VAL A 105 21.75 3.28 -5.59
C VAL A 105 20.93 3.97 -4.52
N VAL A 106 19.82 4.62 -4.90
CA VAL A 106 18.92 5.29 -3.95
C VAL A 106 18.29 4.28 -2.98
N ALA A 107 17.82 3.14 -3.49
CA ALA A 107 17.25 2.07 -2.69
C ALA A 107 18.27 1.44 -1.74
N ALA A 108 19.50 1.20 -2.19
CA ALA A 108 20.58 0.68 -1.35
C ALA A 108 20.96 1.68 -0.26
N ALA A 109 21.10 2.97 -0.59
CA ALA A 109 21.39 4.01 0.38
C ALA A 109 20.28 4.12 1.45
N ALA A 110 19.02 4.11 1.03
CA ALA A 110 17.87 4.13 1.94
C ALA A 110 17.80 2.86 2.81
N THR A 111 18.10 1.69 2.24
CA THR A 111 18.13 0.42 2.98
C THR A 111 19.26 0.42 4.01
N LEU A 112 20.47 0.81 3.62
CA LEU A 112 21.62 0.92 4.54
C LEU A 112 21.36 1.96 5.65
N GLY A 113 20.74 3.09 5.32
CA GLY A 113 20.27 4.06 6.31
C GLY A 113 19.28 3.45 7.29
N SER A 114 18.31 2.68 6.81
CA SER A 114 17.30 2.02 7.65
C SER A 114 17.87 0.94 8.57
N LEU A 115 18.92 0.23 8.12
CA LEU A 115 19.63 -0.76 8.92
C LEU A 115 20.42 -0.12 10.08
N ARG A 116 20.94 1.09 9.87
CA ARG A 116 21.62 1.87 10.92
C ARG A 116 20.63 2.42 11.94
N THR A 117 19.43 2.79 11.51
CA THR A 117 18.35 3.26 12.39
C THR A 117 17.51 2.11 12.92
N ARG A 118 18.08 0.90 13.10
CA ARG A 118 17.38 -0.29 13.61
C ARG A 118 16.76 0.05 14.98
N GLN A 119 15.54 0.56 14.92
CA GLN A 119 14.68 0.69 16.08
C GLN A 119 14.10 -0.69 16.29
N ASP A 120 14.40 -1.27 17.44
CA ASP A 120 13.78 -2.50 17.91
C ASP A 120 12.26 -2.43 17.67
N GLY A 121 11.78 -3.24 16.74
CA GLY A 121 10.35 -3.36 16.45
C GLY A 121 9.80 -2.53 15.29
N ALA A 122 10.60 -2.18 14.26
CA ALA A 122 10.01 -1.86 12.95
C ALA A 122 9.07 -3.00 12.53
N ASP A 123 7.77 -2.71 12.48
CA ASP A 123 6.73 -3.72 12.31
C ASP A 123 6.88 -4.34 10.91
N ARG A 124 7.44 -5.56 10.86
CA ARG A 124 7.74 -6.33 9.63
C ARG A 124 6.59 -6.30 8.63
N SER A 125 5.36 -6.26 9.13
CA SER A 125 4.13 -6.15 8.33
C SER A 125 4.09 -4.90 7.46
N TRP A 126 4.49 -3.74 7.98
CA TRP A 126 4.54 -2.47 7.24
C TRP A 126 5.68 -2.46 6.21
N ALA A 127 6.83 -3.04 6.56
CA ALA A 127 7.94 -3.19 5.61
C ALA A 127 7.57 -4.10 4.44
N LEU A 128 6.93 -5.23 4.69
CA LEU A 128 6.45 -6.11 3.63
C LEU A 128 5.37 -5.43 2.77
N ALA A 129 4.48 -4.64 3.37
CA ALA A 129 3.49 -3.86 2.62
C ALA A 129 4.16 -2.82 1.71
N GLY A 130 5.16 -2.09 2.22
CA GLY A 130 5.92 -1.13 1.43
C GLY A 130 6.67 -1.78 0.27
N ALA A 131 7.29 -2.94 0.51
CA ALA A 131 8.00 -3.68 -0.52
C ALA A 131 7.05 -4.18 -1.63
N ALA A 132 5.90 -4.72 -1.25
CA ALA A 132 4.89 -5.21 -2.19
C ALA A 132 4.26 -4.08 -3.02
N ALA A 133 4.04 -2.92 -2.42
CA ALA A 133 3.58 -1.72 -3.12
C ALA A 133 4.61 -1.25 -4.15
N ALA A 134 5.88 -1.09 -3.74
CA ALA A 134 6.97 -0.71 -4.65
C ALA A 134 7.11 -1.68 -5.82
N TRP A 135 7.10 -3.00 -5.55
CA TRP A 135 7.17 -4.03 -6.58
C TRP A 135 6.05 -3.91 -7.63
N THR A 136 4.80 -3.72 -7.16
CA THR A 136 3.64 -3.63 -8.06
C THR A 136 3.69 -2.36 -8.90
N GLU A 137 3.92 -1.21 -8.27
CA GLU A 137 3.95 0.09 -8.94
C GLU A 137 5.07 0.17 -9.97
N LEU A 138 6.28 -0.27 -9.59
CA LEU A 138 7.42 -0.28 -10.51
C LEU A 138 7.19 -1.23 -11.68
N GLY A 139 6.62 -2.42 -11.44
CA GLY A 139 6.24 -3.34 -12.52
C GLY A 139 5.31 -2.67 -13.53
N LEU A 140 4.22 -2.09 -13.05
CA LEU A 140 3.22 -1.44 -13.90
C LEU A 140 3.80 -0.24 -14.66
N VAL A 141 4.57 0.61 -13.98
CA VAL A 141 5.17 1.80 -14.60
C VAL A 141 6.18 1.39 -15.67
N ASP A 142 7.08 0.46 -15.36
CA ASP A 142 8.15 0.09 -16.28
C ASP A 142 7.61 -0.66 -17.50
N MET A 143 6.67 -1.57 -17.30
CA MET A 143 6.14 -2.41 -18.39
C MET A 143 5.04 -1.71 -19.19
N HIS A 144 4.15 -0.93 -18.56
CA HIS A 144 2.98 -0.38 -19.26
C HIS A 144 3.03 1.13 -19.51
N VAL A 145 3.68 1.91 -18.64
CA VAL A 145 3.76 3.38 -18.83
C VAL A 145 4.97 3.73 -19.67
N LEU A 146 6.12 3.15 -19.35
CA LEU A 146 7.39 3.47 -19.98
C LEU A 146 7.78 2.45 -21.06
N GLY A 147 7.13 1.29 -21.09
CA GLY A 147 7.39 0.24 -22.09
C GLY A 147 8.85 -0.15 -22.14
N LEU A 148 9.50 -0.32 -20.99
CA LEU A 148 10.94 -0.57 -20.88
C LEU A 148 11.31 -2.03 -21.11
N PHE A 149 10.40 -2.94 -20.81
CA PHE A 149 10.56 -4.35 -21.13
C PHE A 149 9.21 -5.03 -21.34
N GLU A 150 9.23 -6.15 -22.02
CA GLU A 150 8.07 -7.01 -22.23
C GLU A 150 8.45 -8.49 -22.08
N PHE A 151 7.48 -9.32 -21.69
CA PHE A 151 7.63 -10.78 -21.67
C PHE A 151 7.41 -11.36 -23.07
N ARG A 152 8.38 -12.12 -23.58
CA ARG A 152 8.29 -12.83 -24.87
C ARG A 152 7.49 -14.13 -24.76
N THR A 153 7.63 -14.84 -23.64
CA THR A 153 7.00 -16.14 -23.42
C THR A 153 5.84 -16.01 -22.46
N ALA A 154 4.70 -16.64 -22.81
CA ALA A 154 3.48 -16.63 -22.00
C ALA A 154 3.15 -15.23 -21.43
N PRO A 155 3.07 -14.18 -22.29
CA PRO A 155 3.09 -12.78 -21.87
C PRO A 155 2.04 -12.50 -20.82
N VAL A 156 0.80 -12.97 -21.02
CA VAL A 156 -0.30 -12.75 -20.07
C VAL A 156 -0.07 -13.42 -18.72
N LEU A 157 0.44 -14.65 -18.69
CA LEU A 157 0.64 -15.38 -17.43
C LEU A 157 1.78 -14.76 -16.62
N LEU A 158 2.92 -14.49 -17.25
CA LEU A 158 4.06 -13.86 -16.57
C LEU A 158 3.71 -12.44 -16.13
N ASP A 159 2.98 -11.69 -16.95
CA ASP A 159 2.47 -10.36 -16.61
C ASP A 159 1.56 -10.41 -15.37
N VAL A 160 0.60 -11.32 -15.33
CA VAL A 160 -0.28 -11.52 -14.16
C VAL A 160 0.50 -11.98 -12.92
N LEU A 161 1.46 -12.89 -13.04
CA LEU A 161 2.25 -13.36 -11.90
C LEU A 161 3.17 -12.25 -11.36
N PHE A 162 3.84 -11.55 -12.27
CA PHE A 162 4.79 -10.49 -11.93
C PHE A 162 4.10 -9.33 -11.22
N HIS A 163 3.01 -8.80 -11.78
CA HIS A 163 2.25 -7.70 -11.18
C HIS A 163 1.33 -8.16 -10.03
N GLY A 164 0.70 -9.32 -10.19
CA GLY A 164 -0.27 -9.85 -9.24
C GLY A 164 0.37 -10.31 -7.93
N SER A 165 1.64 -10.70 -7.92
CA SER A 165 2.34 -11.14 -6.71
C SER A 165 2.41 -10.05 -5.63
N GLY A 166 2.77 -8.82 -6.00
CA GLY A 166 2.78 -7.69 -5.07
C GLY A 166 1.38 -7.33 -4.56
N LEU A 167 0.38 -7.32 -5.46
CA LEU A 167 -1.03 -7.11 -5.08
C LEU A 167 -1.55 -8.18 -4.13
N LEU A 168 -1.21 -9.44 -4.35
CA LEU A 168 -1.60 -10.56 -3.49
C LEU A 168 -1.03 -10.39 -2.08
N VAL A 169 0.25 -10.01 -1.98
CA VAL A 169 0.90 -9.74 -0.69
C VAL A 169 0.21 -8.57 0.03
N LEU A 170 -0.10 -7.48 -0.69
CA LEU A 170 -0.86 -6.36 -0.13
C LEU A 170 -2.25 -6.78 0.35
N ALA A 171 -2.98 -7.56 -0.43
CA ALA A 171 -4.32 -8.03 -0.10
C ALA A 171 -4.34 -8.87 1.18
N VAL A 172 -3.26 -9.62 1.46
CA VAL A 172 -3.12 -10.40 2.71
C VAL A 172 -2.68 -9.52 3.89
N LEU A 173 -1.77 -8.58 3.68
CA LEU A 173 -1.17 -7.78 4.75
C LEU A 173 -2.06 -6.63 5.21
N VAL A 174 -2.72 -5.92 4.30
CA VAL A 174 -3.53 -4.73 4.63
C VAL A 174 -4.62 -5.05 5.65
N PRO A 175 -5.43 -6.12 5.52
CA PRO A 175 -6.42 -6.47 6.54
C PRO A 175 -5.80 -6.75 7.91
N ARG A 176 -4.60 -7.35 7.97
CA ARG A 176 -3.90 -7.63 9.24
C ARG A 176 -3.40 -6.34 9.89
N LEU A 177 -2.86 -5.42 9.09
CA LEU A 177 -2.45 -4.10 9.53
C LEU A 177 -3.62 -3.30 10.10
N LEU A 178 -4.77 -3.35 9.43
CA LEU A 178 -6.00 -2.68 9.85
C LEU A 178 -6.63 -3.30 11.12
N ARG A 179 -6.44 -4.60 11.35
CA ARG A 179 -6.98 -5.32 12.51
C ARG A 179 -6.19 -5.16 13.80
N ARG A 180 -4.96 -4.62 13.76
CA ARG A 180 -4.18 -4.34 14.97
C ARG A 180 -4.85 -3.21 15.76
N ARG A 181 -5.89 -3.55 16.52
CA ARG A 181 -6.52 -2.64 17.47
C ARG A 181 -5.48 -2.29 18.53
N PRO A 182 -5.41 -1.02 18.97
CA PRO A 182 -4.78 -0.68 20.24
C PRO A 182 -5.26 -1.65 21.31
N SER A 183 -4.35 -2.40 21.93
CA SER A 183 -4.57 -2.78 23.32
C SER A 183 -4.61 -1.46 24.08
N LEU A 184 -5.82 -1.04 24.46
CA LEU A 184 -5.98 -0.05 25.50
C LEU A 184 -5.43 -0.72 26.75
N HIS A 185 -4.15 -0.50 27.05
CA HIS A 185 -3.68 -0.79 28.38
C HIS A 185 -4.46 0.14 29.29
N PRO A 186 -5.33 -0.38 30.18
CA PRO A 186 -5.96 0.47 31.17
C PRO A 186 -4.82 1.14 31.93
N SER A 187 -4.79 2.47 31.87
CA SER A 187 -3.87 3.24 32.68
C SER A 187 -4.26 2.96 34.12
N THR A 188 -3.55 2.05 34.78
CA THR A 188 -3.61 1.83 36.22
C THR A 188 -2.92 2.99 36.91
N LYS A 189 -3.46 4.20 36.71
CA LYS A 189 -3.28 5.35 37.58
C LYS A 189 -4.66 5.69 38.17
N ALA A 190 -5.18 4.77 38.96
CA ALA A 190 -6.14 5.07 40.02
C ALA A 190 -5.41 4.71 41.31
N ALA A 191 -4.75 5.70 41.90
CA ALA A 191 -5.29 6.51 43.00
C ALA A 191 -4.96 5.82 44.33
N SER A 192 -3.71 5.98 44.77
CA SER A 192 -3.40 5.93 46.20
C SER A 192 -3.92 7.23 46.80
N ALA A 193 -5.11 7.15 47.41
CA ALA A 193 -5.59 8.11 48.40
C ALA A 193 -5.21 7.58 49.79
#